data_AF-A0A6G0UCP0-F1
#
_entry.id   AF-A0A6G0UCP0-F1
#
_cell.length_a   1.000
_cell.length_b   1.000
_cell.length_c   1.000
_cell.angle_alpha   90.00
_cell.angle_beta   90.00
_cell.angle_gamma   90.00
#
_symmetry.space_group_name_H-M   'P 1'
#
loop_
_entity.id
_entity.type
_entity.pdbx_description
1 polymer ?
#
loop_
_entity_poly.entity_id
_entity_poly.type
_entity_poly.pdbx_seq_one_letter_code
_entity_poly.pdbx_strand_id
1 'polypeptide(L)'
;IFFTGRTCVEDTVVNGIRVPKGVGVNIPVHTMHWSEDNWENAFEFDPERFTEGKTYDPLSWIPFGIGPRHCAGISIFRRYKRLQLAKKLGLDGPKPNIIFGNILEYAKVYFQKGLPYTPLVMNDLHKTYGDTLAFYLGVDNLRISTTNKDFIKEVYIKQFSKFTDRELVTLLTDCFPMYESLLQIGRTGPHNYGWKETRSIVSPAFTTGKMKLMHPMLHERSMTLVEILKKKTEENSVIDLYEEFQALTMDVIGRTAFGVDSDSLNNRQDKEFRTINWQ
;
A
#
# COMPACT_ATOMS: atom_id res chain seq x y z
N ILE A 1 -4.65 -9.42 37.26
CA ILE A 1 -5.67 -10.46 36.97
C ILE A 1 -5.03 -11.79 37.33
N PHE A 2 -5.55 -12.52 38.32
CA PHE A 2 -4.96 -13.80 38.75
C PHE A 2 -5.24 -14.93 37.75
N PHE A 3 -6.46 -15.01 37.25
CA PHE A 3 -6.88 -15.93 36.21
C PHE A 3 -8.00 -15.33 35.36
N THR A 4 -8.25 -15.90 34.18
CA THR A 4 -9.45 -15.64 33.38
C THR A 4 -10.20 -16.95 33.15
N GLY A 5 -11.51 -16.94 33.35
CA GLY A 5 -12.35 -18.15 33.29
C GLY A 5 -13.43 -18.07 32.21
N ARG A 6 -13.77 -19.21 31.62
CA ARG A 6 -14.93 -19.39 30.72
C ARG A 6 -15.71 -20.63 31.15
N THR A 7 -17.04 -20.55 31.12
CA THR A 7 -17.90 -21.72 31.34
C THR A 7 -18.31 -22.30 30.01
N CYS A 8 -18.16 -23.61 29.87
CA CYS A 8 -18.58 -24.36 28.71
C CYS A 8 -20.11 -24.34 28.60
N VAL A 9 -20.65 -23.94 27.44
CA VAL A 9 -22.11 -23.78 27.24
C VAL A 9 -22.78 -24.99 26.58
N GLU A 10 -21.98 -25.87 25.99
CA GLU A 10 -22.39 -27.09 25.30
C GLU A 10 -21.28 -28.14 25.40
N ASP A 11 -21.63 -29.42 25.45
CA ASP A 11 -20.64 -30.51 25.48
C ASP A 11 -19.70 -30.42 24.27
N THR A 12 -18.40 -30.38 24.53
CA THR A 12 -17.39 -30.21 23.47
C THR A 12 -16.09 -30.95 23.79
N VAL A 13 -15.13 -30.90 22.86
CA VAL A 13 -13.77 -31.41 23.03
C VAL A 13 -12.79 -30.26 22.78
N VAL A 14 -11.98 -29.92 23.78
CA VAL A 14 -10.94 -28.89 23.69
C VAL A 14 -9.58 -29.54 23.86
N ASN A 15 -8.72 -29.45 22.85
CA ASN A 15 -7.38 -30.06 22.85
C ASN A 15 -7.38 -31.55 23.27
N GLY A 16 -8.34 -32.32 22.74
CA GLY A 16 -8.52 -33.75 23.06
C GLY A 16 -9.21 -34.05 24.40
N ILE A 17 -9.52 -33.04 25.22
CA ILE A 17 -10.21 -33.20 26.50
C ILE A 17 -11.71 -32.97 26.31
N ARG A 18 -12.55 -33.93 26.71
CA ARG A 18 -14.01 -33.73 26.73
C ARG A 18 -14.40 -32.78 27.86
N VAL A 19 -15.08 -31.70 27.51
CA VAL A 19 -15.56 -30.66 28.44
C VAL A 19 -17.09 -30.61 28.38
N PRO A 20 -17.79 -31.15 29.40
CA PRO A 20 -19.24 -31.07 29.48
C PRO A 20 -19.76 -29.64 29.68
N LYS A 21 -21.01 -29.42 29.27
CA LYS A 21 -21.75 -28.18 29.58
C LYS A 21 -21.74 -27.89 31.08
N GLY A 22 -21.48 -26.63 31.43
CA GLY A 22 -21.41 -26.16 32.82
C GLY A 22 -20.02 -26.21 33.45
N VAL A 23 -19.05 -26.90 32.84
CA VAL A 23 -17.67 -26.96 33.34
C VAL A 23 -16.94 -25.64 33.07
N GLY A 24 -16.27 -25.12 34.11
CA GLY A 24 -15.42 -23.94 34.01
C GLY A 24 -14.00 -24.29 33.56
N VAL A 25 -13.47 -23.55 32.58
CA VAL A 25 -12.07 -23.57 32.17
C VAL A 25 -11.41 -22.31 32.69
N ASN A 26 -10.39 -22.46 33.52
CA ASN A 26 -9.61 -21.35 34.07
C ASN A 26 -8.22 -21.32 33.44
N ILE A 27 -7.85 -20.14 32.95
CA ILE A 27 -6.51 -19.85 32.45
C ILE A 27 -5.76 -19.06 33.54
N PRO A 28 -4.72 -19.63 34.15
CA PRO A 28 -3.99 -19.00 35.25
C PRO A 28 -3.03 -17.91 34.72
N VAL A 29 -3.60 -16.75 34.37
CA VAL A 29 -2.89 -15.59 33.79
C VAL A 29 -1.64 -15.22 34.59
N HIS A 30 -1.73 -15.16 35.91
CA HIS A 30 -0.59 -14.83 36.76
C HIS A 30 0.53 -15.87 36.62
N THR A 31 0.22 -17.16 36.63
CA THR A 31 1.23 -18.20 36.48
C THR A 31 1.91 -18.14 35.11
N MET A 32 1.16 -17.87 34.04
CA MET A 32 1.74 -17.79 32.70
C MET A 32 2.62 -16.56 32.50
N HIS A 33 2.26 -15.41 33.09
CA HIS A 33 3.04 -14.16 33.01
C HIS A 33 4.37 -14.24 33.76
N TRP A 34 4.48 -15.14 34.73
CA TRP A 34 5.65 -15.32 35.60
C TRP A 34 6.32 -16.70 35.41
N SER A 35 5.97 -17.42 34.34
CA SER A 35 6.56 -18.72 34.01
C SER A 35 7.90 -18.50 33.30
N GLU A 36 8.95 -19.15 33.81
CA GLU A 36 10.29 -19.14 33.19
C GLU A 36 10.31 -19.86 31.83
N ASP A 37 9.34 -20.75 31.57
CA ASP A 37 9.17 -21.38 30.26
C ASP A 37 8.79 -20.36 29.17
N ASN A 38 8.12 -19.26 29.57
CA ASN A 38 7.66 -18.20 28.68
C ASN A 38 8.58 -16.97 28.72
N TRP A 39 9.28 -16.75 29.83
CA TRP A 39 9.99 -15.49 30.11
C TRP A 39 11.34 -15.74 30.78
N GLU A 40 12.44 -15.39 30.10
CA GLU A 40 13.77 -15.37 30.72
C GLU A 40 13.80 -14.37 31.89
N ASN A 41 14.25 -14.74 33.09
CA ASN A 41 14.20 -13.91 34.31
C ASN A 41 12.77 -13.45 34.69
N ALA A 42 11.77 -14.34 34.59
CA ALA A 42 10.33 -14.02 34.70
C ALA A 42 9.93 -13.19 35.94
N PHE A 43 10.68 -13.31 37.05
CA PHE A 43 10.40 -12.62 38.30
C PHE A 43 10.97 -11.20 38.39
N GLU A 44 11.76 -10.78 37.40
CA GLU A 44 12.34 -9.44 37.34
C GLU A 44 11.48 -8.49 36.52
N PHE A 45 11.32 -7.26 37.03
CA PHE A 45 10.68 -6.18 36.27
C PHE A 45 11.59 -5.74 35.13
N ASP A 46 11.37 -6.32 33.95
CA ASP A 46 12.05 -5.95 32.71
C ASP A 46 11.07 -5.30 31.73
N PRO A 47 11.02 -3.95 31.66
CA PRO A 47 10.19 -3.25 30.68
C PRO A 47 10.71 -3.41 29.24
N GLU A 48 11.97 -3.82 29.05
CA GLU A 48 12.56 -4.01 27.73
C GLU A 48 11.99 -5.22 27.00
N ARG A 49 11.37 -6.19 27.69
CA ARG A 49 10.65 -7.32 27.08
C ARG A 49 9.63 -6.89 26.02
N PHE A 50 9.08 -5.68 26.19
CA PHE A 50 8.01 -5.14 25.35
C PHE A 50 8.50 -4.02 24.41
N THR A 51 9.82 -3.87 24.24
CA THR A 51 10.40 -2.90 23.31
C THR A 51 10.40 -3.41 21.88
N GLU A 52 10.54 -2.49 20.92
CA GLU A 52 10.50 -2.81 19.49
C GLU A 52 11.71 -3.70 19.11
N GLY A 53 11.44 -4.84 18.45
CA GLY A 53 12.47 -5.79 17.99
C GLY A 53 12.55 -7.11 18.77
N LYS A 54 11.95 -7.19 19.96
CA LYS A 54 11.77 -8.46 20.69
C LYS A 54 10.40 -9.05 20.37
N THR A 55 10.36 -10.36 20.13
CA THR A 55 9.11 -11.11 19.87
C THR A 55 8.88 -12.13 20.97
N TYR A 56 7.63 -12.27 21.38
CA TYR A 56 7.18 -13.25 22.38
C TYR A 56 5.87 -13.88 21.88
N ASP A 57 5.54 -15.07 22.37
CA ASP A 57 4.25 -15.70 22.07
C ASP A 57 3.11 -14.83 22.66
N PRO A 58 2.17 -14.32 21.84
CA PRO A 58 1.03 -13.54 22.33
C PRO A 58 0.22 -14.22 23.44
N LEU A 59 0.19 -15.56 23.51
CA LEU A 59 -0.50 -16.31 24.56
C LEU A 59 0.25 -16.28 25.91
N SER A 60 1.55 -15.95 25.90
CA SER A 60 2.35 -15.77 27.12
C SER A 60 2.07 -14.45 27.83
N TRP A 61 1.46 -13.46 27.15
CA TRP A 61 1.13 -12.14 27.70
C TRP A 61 -0.32 -11.73 27.45
N ILE A 62 -1.20 -12.09 28.39
CA ILE A 62 -2.65 -11.81 28.36
C ILE A 62 -3.10 -10.84 29.48
N PRO A 63 -2.60 -9.60 29.54
CA PRO A 63 -2.89 -8.67 30.65
C PRO A 63 -4.35 -8.19 30.70
N PHE A 64 -5.06 -8.21 29.57
CA PHE A 64 -6.42 -7.68 29.46
C PHE A 64 -7.36 -8.60 28.66
N GLY A 65 -7.14 -9.92 28.78
CA GLY A 65 -7.88 -10.92 28.01
C GLY A 65 -7.37 -11.07 26.57
N ILE A 66 -7.80 -12.13 25.90
CA ILE A 66 -7.42 -12.47 24.52
C ILE A 66 -8.64 -12.92 23.72
N GLY A 67 -8.52 -12.86 22.39
CA GLY A 67 -9.57 -13.25 21.46
C GLY A 67 -10.64 -12.18 21.26
N PRO A 68 -11.87 -12.57 20.82
CA PRO A 68 -12.91 -11.62 20.42
C PRO A 68 -13.41 -10.68 21.53
N ARG A 69 -13.16 -11.02 22.81
CA ARG A 69 -13.60 -10.26 23.98
C ARG A 69 -12.43 -9.75 24.82
N HIS A 70 -11.34 -9.33 24.17
CA HIS A 70 -10.26 -8.60 24.85
C HIS A 70 -10.71 -7.17 25.18
N CYS A 71 -10.05 -6.54 26.16
CA CYS A 71 -10.37 -5.18 26.58
C CYS A 71 -10.19 -4.18 25.41
N ALA A 72 -11.26 -3.49 25.02
CA ALA A 72 -11.19 -2.45 23.98
C ALA A 72 -10.18 -1.33 24.33
N GLY A 73 -9.92 -1.10 25.62
CA GLY A 73 -8.94 -0.13 26.12
C GLY A 73 -7.50 -0.39 25.64
N ILE A 74 -7.10 -1.65 25.41
CA ILE A 74 -5.74 -1.92 24.91
C ILE A 74 -5.55 -1.39 23.48
N SER A 75 -6.58 -1.51 22.64
CA SER A 75 -6.57 -1.02 21.27
C SER A 75 -6.55 0.50 21.24
N ILE A 76 -7.36 1.15 22.09
CA ILE A 76 -7.37 2.61 22.26
C ILE A 76 -6.00 3.11 22.75
N PHE A 77 -5.39 2.43 23.73
CA PHE A 77 -4.08 2.81 24.25
C PHE A 77 -2.96 2.63 23.22
N ARG A 78 -2.93 1.51 22.49
CA ARG A 78 -1.98 1.28 21.39
C ARG A 78 -2.12 2.37 20.33
N ARG A 79 -3.35 2.69 19.94
CA ARG A 79 -3.64 3.78 19.00
C ARG A 79 -3.15 5.13 19.52
N TYR A 80 -3.43 5.45 20.78
CA TYR A 80 -2.96 6.68 21.42
C TYR A 80 -1.43 6.78 21.41
N LYS A 81 -0.71 5.70 21.75
CA LYS A 81 0.75 5.64 21.66
C LYS A 81 1.26 5.81 20.24
N ARG A 82 0.61 5.20 19.24
CA ARG A 82 0.99 5.33 17.83
C ARG A 82 0.82 6.76 17.33
N LEU A 83 -0.25 7.45 17.69
CA LEU A 83 -0.49 8.85 17.30
C LEU A 83 0.52 9.84 17.91
N GLN A 84 1.23 9.45 18.96
CA GLN A 84 2.32 10.24 19.53
C GLN A 84 3.67 10.02 18.85
N LEU A 85 3.79 9.07 17.93
CA LEU A 85 5.07 8.70 17.33
C LEU A 85 5.69 9.86 16.54
N ALA A 86 4.91 10.58 15.75
CA ALA A 86 5.35 11.79 15.05
C ALA A 86 6.03 12.80 15.99
N LYS A 87 5.39 13.10 17.13
CA LYS A 87 5.93 14.01 18.15
C LYS A 87 7.21 13.46 18.79
N LYS A 88 7.30 12.15 19.03
CA LYS A 88 8.52 11.50 19.55
C LYS A 88 9.68 11.55 18.56
N LEU A 89 9.40 11.54 17.27
CA LEU A 89 10.38 11.69 16.20
C LEU A 89 10.78 13.17 15.97
N GLY A 90 10.19 14.12 16.71
CA GLY A 90 10.44 15.54 16.52
C GLY A 90 9.86 16.11 15.23
N LEU A 91 8.84 15.45 14.66
CA LEU A 91 8.18 15.88 13.43
C LEU A 91 6.85 16.56 13.74
N ASP A 92 6.66 17.73 13.14
CA ASP A 92 5.41 18.48 13.18
C ASP A 92 4.44 18.03 12.09
N GLY A 93 3.15 18.33 12.28
CA GLY A 93 2.13 18.00 11.30
C GLY A 93 0.70 18.17 11.81
N PRO A 94 -0.30 17.91 10.94
CA PRO A 94 -1.70 18.08 11.28
C PRO A 94 -2.13 17.12 12.39
N LYS A 95 -2.89 17.63 13.36
CA LYS A 95 -3.32 16.85 14.53
C LYS A 95 -4.23 15.69 14.08
N PRO A 96 -3.83 14.43 14.30
CA PRO A 96 -4.60 13.29 13.81
C PRO A 96 -5.86 13.06 14.64
N ASN A 97 -6.95 12.68 13.95
CA ASN A 97 -8.13 12.12 14.59
C ASN A 97 -7.85 10.69 15.10
N ILE A 98 -8.42 10.34 16.26
CA ILE A 98 -8.17 9.02 16.86
C ILE A 98 -8.66 7.85 16.00
N ILE A 99 -9.76 8.03 15.27
CA ILE A 99 -10.38 7.02 14.41
C ILE A 99 -9.77 7.05 13.02
N PHE A 100 -9.75 8.22 12.37
CA PHE A 100 -9.44 8.32 10.94
C PHE A 100 -8.05 8.88 10.61
N GLY A 101 -7.25 9.24 11.61
CA GLY A 101 -6.00 9.98 11.39
C GLY A 101 -6.30 11.32 10.71
N ASN A 102 -5.63 11.61 9.60
CA ASN A 102 -5.81 12.82 8.80
C ASN A 102 -6.65 12.59 7.53
N ILE A 103 -7.25 11.40 7.33
CA ILE A 103 -8.06 11.10 6.12
C ILE A 103 -9.21 12.10 5.95
N LEU A 104 -9.82 12.56 7.05
CA LEU A 104 -10.94 13.50 7.00
C LEU A 104 -10.56 14.85 6.35
N GLU A 105 -9.30 15.27 6.45
CA GLU A 105 -8.82 16.50 5.82
C GLU A 105 -8.82 16.35 4.29
N TYR A 106 -8.36 15.20 3.79
CA TYR A 106 -8.41 14.86 2.36
C TYR A 106 -9.83 14.69 1.85
N ALA A 107 -10.66 13.96 2.60
CA ALA A 107 -12.06 13.73 2.24
C ALA A 107 -12.82 15.06 2.14
N LYS A 108 -12.58 16.00 3.05
CA LYS A 108 -13.20 17.32 3.00
C LYS A 108 -12.85 18.07 1.71
N VAL A 109 -11.58 18.07 1.30
CA VAL A 109 -11.16 18.73 0.05
C VAL A 109 -11.71 18.01 -1.17
N TYR A 110 -11.73 16.67 -1.15
CA TYR A 110 -12.35 15.87 -2.20
C TYR A 110 -13.82 16.23 -2.40
N PHE A 111 -14.62 16.27 -1.33
CA PHE A 111 -16.05 16.59 -1.41
C PHE A 111 -16.34 18.05 -1.76
N GLN A 112 -15.45 18.98 -1.40
CA GLN A 112 -15.65 20.42 -1.65
C GLN A 112 -15.15 20.89 -3.02
N LYS A 113 -14.01 20.36 -3.48
CA LYS A 113 -13.30 20.83 -4.68
C LYS A 113 -13.13 19.76 -5.76
N GLY A 114 -13.38 18.50 -5.45
CA GLY A 114 -13.18 17.37 -6.35
C GLY A 114 -11.79 16.72 -6.26
N LEU A 115 -11.66 15.54 -6.88
CA LEU A 115 -10.45 14.72 -6.87
C LEU A 115 -9.16 15.45 -7.28
N PRO A 116 -9.14 16.30 -8.33
CA PRO A 116 -7.91 16.94 -8.81
C PRO A 116 -7.25 17.88 -7.80
N TYR A 117 -8.01 18.37 -6.81
CA TYR A 117 -7.51 19.30 -5.78
C TYR A 117 -6.96 18.58 -4.55
N THR A 118 -7.19 17.28 -4.41
CA THR A 118 -6.70 16.49 -3.26
C THR A 118 -5.17 16.49 -3.10
N PRO A 119 -4.33 16.50 -4.16
CA PRO A 119 -2.88 16.58 -4.00
C PRO A 119 -2.41 17.95 -3.45
N LEU A 120 -3.20 19.02 -3.65
CA LEU A 120 -2.84 20.37 -3.20
C LEU A 120 -2.88 20.51 -1.67
N VAL A 121 -3.58 19.60 -0.97
CA VAL A 121 -3.58 19.55 0.50
C VAL A 121 -2.16 19.46 1.04
N MET A 122 -1.29 18.66 0.41
CA MET A 122 0.10 18.53 0.82
C MET A 122 0.88 19.83 0.67
N ASN A 123 0.61 20.61 -0.39
CA ASN A 123 1.27 21.90 -0.60
C ASN A 123 0.92 22.88 0.53
N ASP A 124 -0.34 22.91 0.95
CA ASP A 124 -0.78 23.79 2.03
C ASP A 124 -0.26 23.32 3.40
N LEU A 125 -0.15 22.01 3.62
CA LEU A 125 0.48 21.45 4.80
C LEU A 125 1.98 21.78 4.87
N HIS A 126 2.71 21.66 3.75
CA HIS A 126 4.13 22.02 3.69
C HIS A 126 4.38 23.50 3.91
N LYS A 127 3.47 24.39 3.45
CA LYS A 127 3.55 25.83 3.79
C LYS A 127 3.37 26.09 5.29
N THR A 128 2.61 25.25 5.98
CA THR A 128 2.25 25.46 7.39
C THR A 128 3.24 24.82 8.36
N TYR A 129 3.69 23.60 8.05
CA TYR A 129 4.51 22.76 8.94
C TYR A 129 5.98 22.65 8.47
N GLY A 130 6.31 23.25 7.31
CA GLY A 130 7.65 23.29 6.77
C GLY A 130 8.00 22.13 5.84
N ASP A 131 9.30 21.98 5.58
CA ASP A 131 9.81 21.10 4.54
C ASP A 131 9.60 19.61 4.83
N THR A 132 9.55 19.21 6.10
CA THR A 132 9.34 17.81 6.50
C THR A 132 8.25 17.75 7.55
N LEU A 133 7.19 17.01 7.24
CA LEU A 133 6.02 16.88 8.11
C LEU A 133 5.60 15.42 8.25
N ALA A 134 4.91 15.13 9.35
CA ALA A 134 4.35 13.82 9.64
C ALA A 134 2.81 13.86 9.65
N PHE A 135 2.17 12.85 9.07
CA PHE A 135 0.72 12.72 9.05
C PHE A 135 0.30 11.26 9.16
N TYR A 136 -0.96 10.99 9.50
CA TYR A 136 -1.48 9.63 9.65
C TYR A 136 -2.55 9.34 8.63
N LEU A 137 -2.37 8.30 7.81
CA LEU A 137 -3.43 7.77 6.95
C LEU A 137 -4.11 6.60 7.64
N GLY A 138 -5.34 6.81 8.09
CA GLY A 138 -6.16 5.78 8.73
C GLY A 138 -5.69 5.43 10.13
N VAL A 139 -5.90 4.16 10.50
CA VAL A 139 -5.86 3.69 11.89
C VAL A 139 -4.44 3.42 12.38
N ASP A 140 -3.46 3.11 11.52
CA ASP A 140 -2.11 2.75 12.00
C ASP A 140 -0.96 3.20 11.09
N ASN A 141 -1.21 4.04 10.07
CA ASN A 141 -0.19 4.34 9.07
C ASN A 141 0.42 5.74 9.25
N LEU A 142 1.54 5.83 9.97
CA LEU A 142 2.35 7.05 10.06
C LEU A 142 3.10 7.27 8.74
N ARG A 143 3.07 8.50 8.25
CA ARG A 143 3.70 8.94 7.02
C ARG A 143 4.59 10.15 7.26
N ILE A 144 5.70 10.21 6.55
CA ILE A 144 6.57 11.38 6.48
C ILE A 144 6.49 11.91 5.05
N SER A 145 6.12 13.17 4.91
CA SER A 145 6.21 13.91 3.63
C SER A 145 7.36 14.89 3.72
N THR A 146 8.18 14.96 2.68
CA THR A 146 9.32 15.88 2.66
C THR A 146 9.55 16.50 1.28
N THR A 147 9.89 17.78 1.27
CA THR A 147 10.42 18.53 0.12
C THR A 147 11.94 18.69 0.19
N ASN A 148 12.58 18.22 1.28
CA ASN A 148 14.01 18.33 1.48
C ASN A 148 14.77 17.37 0.55
N LYS A 149 15.56 17.95 -0.36
CA LYS A 149 16.33 17.20 -1.38
C LYS A 149 17.35 16.24 -0.79
N ASP A 150 17.96 16.57 0.35
CA ASP A 150 18.98 15.72 0.97
C ASP A 150 18.33 14.51 1.64
N PHE A 151 17.17 14.69 2.27
CA PHE A 151 16.35 13.58 2.77
C PHE A 151 15.91 12.65 1.62
N ILE A 152 15.45 13.22 0.50
CA ILE A 152 15.05 12.45 -0.68
C ILE A 152 16.24 11.64 -1.22
N LYS A 153 17.42 12.25 -1.34
CA LYS A 153 18.65 11.53 -1.76
C LYS A 153 19.02 10.41 -0.78
N GLU A 154 18.87 10.64 0.51
CA GLU A 154 19.16 9.62 1.53
C GLU A 154 18.26 8.39 1.37
N VAL A 155 16.96 8.59 1.18
CA VAL A 155 15.97 7.51 1.02
C VAL A 155 16.13 6.81 -0.33
N TYR A 156 16.15 7.56 -1.43
CA TYR A 156 16.08 6.98 -2.78
C TYR A 156 17.42 6.52 -3.35
N ILE A 157 18.55 7.02 -2.83
CA ILE A 157 19.88 6.70 -3.36
C ILE A 157 20.71 5.93 -2.34
N LYS A 158 21.01 6.54 -1.18
CA LYS A 158 21.97 5.98 -0.22
C LYS A 158 21.43 4.77 0.54
N GLN A 159 20.16 4.83 0.93
CA GLN A 159 19.50 3.79 1.74
C GLN A 159 18.42 3.02 0.97
N PHE A 160 18.51 3.00 -0.36
CA PHE A 160 17.53 2.32 -1.22
C PHE A 160 17.27 0.86 -0.82
N SER A 161 18.28 0.14 -0.31
CA SER A 161 18.15 -1.24 0.16
C SER A 161 17.19 -1.42 1.35
N LYS A 162 16.92 -0.34 2.10
CA LYS A 162 15.96 -0.29 3.21
C LYS A 162 14.58 0.23 2.76
N PHE A 163 14.53 0.98 1.65
CA PHE A 163 13.32 1.61 1.09
C PHE A 163 13.00 1.07 -0.31
N THR A 164 13.07 -0.25 -0.45
CA THR A 164 12.92 -0.93 -1.75
C THR A 164 11.45 -1.06 -2.16
N ASP A 165 10.57 -1.27 -1.20
CA ASP A 165 9.17 -1.60 -1.46
C ASP A 165 8.34 -0.34 -1.69
N ARG A 166 7.44 -0.42 -2.68
CA ARG A 166 6.44 0.62 -2.90
C ARG A 166 5.22 0.31 -2.07
N GLU A 167 4.69 1.34 -1.44
CA GLU A 167 3.54 1.15 -0.58
C GLU A 167 2.24 1.16 -1.38
N LEU A 168 1.41 0.15 -1.11
CA LEU A 168 0.10 0.01 -1.71
C LEU A 168 -0.85 1.04 -1.08
N VAL A 169 -1.44 1.92 -1.91
CA VAL A 169 -2.58 2.73 -1.47
C VAL A 169 -3.80 1.82 -1.44
N THR A 170 -3.98 1.12 -0.32
CA THR A 170 -5.03 0.09 -0.12
C THR A 170 -6.45 0.65 -0.31
N LEU A 171 -6.64 1.96 -0.14
CA LEU A 171 -7.94 2.63 -0.30
C LEU A 171 -8.50 2.60 -1.74
N LEU A 172 -7.68 2.29 -2.76
CA LEU A 172 -8.07 2.33 -4.17
C LEU A 172 -7.77 1.05 -4.95
N THR A 173 -7.30 -0.02 -4.30
CA THR A 173 -6.62 -1.15 -4.99
C THR A 173 -7.35 -2.50 -4.92
N ASP A 174 -8.62 -2.55 -4.51
CA ASP A 174 -9.39 -3.81 -4.50
C ASP A 174 -9.67 -4.38 -5.91
N CYS A 175 -9.48 -3.59 -6.99
CA CYS A 175 -9.82 -4.04 -8.34
C CYS A 175 -8.73 -4.89 -9.03
N PHE A 176 -7.47 -4.86 -8.60
CA PHE A 176 -6.39 -5.67 -9.18
C PHE A 176 -5.28 -5.89 -8.13
N PRO A 177 -4.69 -7.09 -8.02
CA PRO A 177 -3.54 -7.34 -7.14
C PRO A 177 -2.30 -6.61 -7.69
N MET A 178 -2.28 -5.28 -7.56
CA MET A 178 -1.21 -4.42 -8.08
C MET A 178 0.16 -4.79 -7.46
N TYR A 179 0.16 -5.40 -6.27
CA TYR A 179 1.36 -5.92 -5.61
C TYR A 179 2.07 -7.04 -6.40
N GLU A 180 1.40 -7.66 -7.37
CA GLU A 180 1.98 -8.64 -8.29
C GLU A 180 2.42 -8.01 -9.62
N SER A 181 2.04 -6.74 -9.87
CA SER A 181 2.42 -6.03 -11.09
C SER A 181 3.91 -5.68 -11.11
N LEU A 182 4.49 -5.63 -12.31
CA LEU A 182 5.84 -5.13 -12.54
C LEU A 182 6.11 -3.77 -11.86
N LEU A 183 5.08 -2.93 -11.72
CA LEU A 183 5.18 -1.58 -11.21
C LEU A 183 5.24 -1.49 -9.69
N GLN A 184 4.72 -2.50 -8.97
CA GLN A 184 4.63 -2.47 -7.50
C GLN A 184 5.12 -3.75 -6.82
N ILE A 185 5.74 -4.68 -7.54
CA ILE A 185 6.37 -5.84 -6.94
C ILE A 185 7.44 -5.43 -5.92
N GLY A 186 7.33 -5.98 -4.71
CA GLY A 186 8.25 -5.70 -3.61
C GLY A 186 9.55 -6.51 -3.66
N ARG A 187 10.31 -6.45 -2.57
CA ARG A 187 11.60 -7.10 -2.38
C ARG A 187 11.52 -8.63 -2.45
N THR A 188 10.51 -9.22 -1.83
CA THR A 188 10.31 -10.69 -1.84
C THR A 188 9.29 -11.15 -2.87
N GLY A 189 8.44 -10.22 -3.35
CA GLY A 189 7.40 -10.45 -4.36
C GLY A 189 6.55 -11.72 -4.15
N PRO A 190 5.68 -12.05 -5.11
CA PRO A 190 5.03 -13.35 -5.17
C PRO A 190 6.02 -14.44 -5.56
N HIS A 191 5.86 -15.66 -5.04
CA HIS A 191 6.65 -16.83 -5.43
C HIS A 191 8.18 -16.71 -5.27
N ASN A 192 8.66 -15.88 -4.33
CA ASN A 192 10.08 -15.59 -4.09
C ASN A 192 10.82 -14.91 -5.26
N TYR A 193 10.09 -14.29 -6.20
CA TYR A 193 10.66 -13.43 -7.23
C TYR A 193 10.37 -11.97 -6.88
N GLY A 194 11.41 -11.22 -6.52
CA GLY A 194 11.28 -9.82 -6.15
C GLY A 194 11.52 -8.86 -7.33
N TRP A 195 11.46 -7.57 -7.04
CA TRP A 195 11.71 -6.51 -8.02
C TRP A 195 13.03 -6.66 -8.77
N LYS A 196 14.07 -7.22 -8.12
CA LYS A 196 15.41 -7.34 -8.70
C LYS A 196 15.41 -8.37 -9.83
N GLU A 197 14.79 -9.52 -9.60
CA GLU A 197 14.64 -10.60 -10.56
C GLU A 197 13.78 -10.13 -11.74
N THR A 198 12.61 -9.53 -11.46
CA THR A 198 11.73 -9.01 -12.51
C THR A 198 12.42 -7.94 -13.35
N ARG A 199 13.14 -7.01 -12.73
CA ARG A 199 13.86 -5.95 -13.45
C ARG A 199 14.98 -6.50 -14.33
N SER A 200 15.64 -7.60 -13.92
CA SER A 200 16.67 -8.25 -14.72
C SER A 200 16.12 -8.83 -16.03
N ILE A 201 14.85 -9.26 -16.03
CA ILE A 201 14.17 -9.81 -17.21
C ILE A 201 13.66 -8.68 -18.12
N VAL A 202 13.05 -7.64 -17.54
CA VAL A 202 12.36 -6.60 -18.33
C VAL A 202 13.30 -5.50 -18.84
N SER A 203 14.30 -5.07 -18.06
CA SER A 203 15.17 -3.94 -18.45
C SER A 203 15.90 -4.14 -19.79
N PRO A 204 16.38 -5.35 -20.16
CA PRO A 204 17.02 -5.58 -21.46
C PRO A 204 16.14 -5.24 -22.68
N ALA A 205 14.81 -5.32 -22.54
CA ALA A 205 13.87 -4.98 -23.62
C ALA A 205 13.89 -3.47 -23.97
N PHE A 206 14.31 -2.62 -23.03
CA PHE A 206 14.31 -1.16 -23.17
C PHE A 206 15.72 -0.57 -23.38
N THR A 207 16.68 -1.39 -23.82
CA THR A 207 18.02 -0.89 -24.17
C THR A 207 17.97 0.01 -25.41
N THR A 208 18.92 0.94 -25.54
CA THR A 208 19.00 1.85 -26.70
C THR A 208 18.99 1.10 -28.04
N GLY A 209 19.61 -0.08 -28.12
CA GLY A 209 19.58 -0.92 -29.31
C GLY A 209 18.17 -1.40 -29.66
N LYS A 210 17.41 -1.91 -28.67
CA LYS A 210 16.02 -2.32 -28.86
C LYS A 210 15.10 -1.14 -29.17
N MET A 211 15.30 0.00 -28.51
CA MET A 211 14.56 1.24 -28.80
C MET A 211 14.74 1.69 -30.25
N LYS A 212 15.97 1.61 -30.79
CA LYS A 212 16.23 1.90 -32.21
C LYS A 212 15.53 0.93 -33.16
N LEU A 213 15.38 -0.34 -32.78
CA LEU A 213 14.63 -1.32 -33.58
C LEU A 213 13.11 -1.05 -33.56
N MET A 214 12.58 -0.52 -32.46
CA MET A 214 11.16 -0.14 -32.35
C MET A 214 10.84 1.19 -33.03
N HIS A 215 11.84 2.06 -33.21
CA HIS A 215 11.65 3.41 -33.75
C HIS A 215 10.91 3.48 -35.10
N PRO A 216 11.21 2.63 -36.11
CA PRO A 216 10.48 2.66 -37.38
C PRO A 216 8.98 2.42 -37.21
N MET A 217 8.59 1.47 -36.33
CA MET A 217 7.18 1.14 -36.06
C MET A 217 6.45 2.30 -35.37
N LEU A 218 7.13 2.94 -34.40
CA LEU A 218 6.64 4.15 -33.72
C LEU A 218 6.45 5.31 -34.71
N HIS A 219 7.43 5.52 -35.58
CA HIS A 219 7.42 6.59 -36.57
C HIS A 219 6.28 6.41 -37.58
N GLU A 220 6.11 5.20 -38.12
CA GLU A 220 5.01 4.85 -39.02
C GLU A 220 3.65 5.20 -38.42
N ARG A 221 3.36 4.70 -37.20
CA ARG A 221 2.07 4.96 -36.53
C ARG A 221 1.87 6.42 -36.16
N SER A 222 2.95 7.13 -35.80
CA SER A 222 2.90 8.58 -35.54
C SER A 222 2.54 9.36 -36.80
N MET A 223 3.09 8.98 -37.96
CA MET A 223 2.77 9.62 -39.24
C MET A 223 1.31 9.36 -39.65
N THR A 224 0.80 8.15 -39.44
CA THR A 224 -0.61 7.82 -39.65
C THR A 224 -1.53 8.71 -38.80
N LEU A 225 -1.20 8.91 -37.52
CA LEU A 225 -1.97 9.82 -36.66
C LEU A 225 -1.96 11.26 -37.22
N VAL A 226 -0.80 11.77 -37.67
CA VAL A 226 -0.70 13.11 -38.27
C VAL A 226 -1.60 13.24 -39.50
N GLU A 227 -1.68 12.22 -40.35
CA GLU A 227 -2.57 12.22 -41.52
C GLU A 227 -4.04 12.25 -41.12
N ILE A 228 -4.45 11.47 -40.11
CA ILE A 228 -5.81 11.47 -39.58
C ILE A 228 -6.17 12.84 -39.02
N LEU A 229 -5.29 13.44 -38.22
CA LEU A 229 -5.51 14.77 -37.64
C LEU A 229 -5.63 15.85 -38.72
N LYS A 230 -4.82 15.78 -39.78
CA LYS A 230 -4.93 16.70 -40.93
C LYS A 230 -6.30 16.60 -41.59
N LYS A 231 -6.78 15.39 -41.90
CA LYS A 231 -8.11 15.16 -42.49
C LYS A 231 -9.23 15.73 -41.60
N LYS A 232 -9.18 15.47 -40.30
CA LYS A 232 -10.16 15.99 -39.34
C LYS A 232 -10.15 17.51 -39.18
N THR A 233 -8.99 18.13 -39.43
CA THR A 233 -8.84 19.60 -39.44
C THR A 233 -9.51 20.22 -40.67
N GLU A 234 -9.46 19.56 -41.83
CA GLU A 234 -10.13 20.00 -43.06
C GLU A 234 -11.67 19.97 -42.92
N GLU A 235 -12.19 19.06 -42.09
CA GLU A 235 -13.62 18.95 -41.76
C GLU A 235 -14.09 19.99 -40.72
N ASN A 236 -13.19 20.83 -40.21
CA ASN A 236 -13.43 21.88 -39.21
C ASN A 236 -14.16 21.35 -37.95
N SER A 237 -13.89 20.10 -37.58
CA SER A 237 -14.52 19.40 -36.46
C SER A 237 -13.75 19.60 -35.14
N VAL A 238 -14.44 19.48 -34.01
CA VAL A 238 -13.78 19.41 -32.69
C VAL A 238 -13.14 18.04 -32.56
N ILE A 239 -11.83 18.01 -32.34
CA ILE A 239 -11.04 16.77 -32.22
C ILE A 239 -10.84 16.44 -30.74
N ASP A 240 -11.30 15.26 -30.32
CA ASP A 240 -10.93 14.69 -29.01
C ASP A 240 -9.56 14.00 -29.13
N LEU A 241 -8.52 14.65 -28.62
CA LEU A 241 -7.16 14.11 -28.64
C LEU A 241 -7.01 12.87 -27.75
N TYR A 242 -7.82 12.71 -26.70
CA TYR A 242 -7.69 11.60 -25.78
C TYR A 242 -7.91 10.26 -26.49
N GLU A 243 -8.98 10.16 -27.29
CA GLU A 243 -9.28 8.96 -28.07
C GLU A 243 -8.21 8.66 -29.13
N GLU A 244 -7.66 9.70 -29.76
CA GLU A 244 -6.61 9.54 -30.77
C GLU A 244 -5.30 9.03 -30.18
N PHE A 245 -4.87 9.59 -29.04
CA PHE A 245 -3.67 9.12 -28.35
C PHE A 245 -3.86 7.74 -27.73
N GLN A 246 -5.07 7.38 -27.31
CA GLN A 246 -5.39 6.02 -26.85
C GLN A 246 -5.21 5.00 -27.98
N ALA A 247 -5.73 5.29 -29.18
CA ALA A 247 -5.55 4.43 -30.34
C ALA A 247 -4.09 4.33 -30.80
N LEU A 248 -3.36 5.46 -30.83
CA LEU A 248 -1.93 5.44 -31.12
C LEU A 248 -1.16 4.57 -30.11
N THR A 249 -1.44 4.72 -28.82
CA THR A 249 -0.79 3.96 -27.76
C THR A 249 -1.04 2.46 -27.93
N MET A 250 -2.28 2.08 -28.30
CA MET A 250 -2.63 0.70 -28.56
C MET A 250 -1.87 0.13 -29.77
N ASP A 251 -1.82 0.82 -30.90
CA ASP A 251 -1.10 0.35 -32.08
C ASP A 251 0.41 0.26 -31.83
N VAL A 252 0.97 1.21 -31.10
CA VAL A 252 2.38 1.20 -30.73
C VAL A 252 2.70 0.01 -29.81
N ILE A 253 1.91 -0.21 -28.74
CA ILE A 253 2.16 -1.31 -27.80
C ILE A 253 1.87 -2.65 -28.47
N GLY A 254 0.78 -2.79 -29.21
CA GLY A 254 0.42 -3.98 -29.97
C GLY A 254 1.56 -4.43 -30.87
N ARG A 255 2.09 -3.49 -31.66
CA ARG A 255 3.15 -3.79 -32.63
C ARG A 255 4.51 -4.01 -31.99
N THR A 256 4.88 -3.19 -31.00
CA THR A 256 6.23 -3.25 -30.41
C THR A 256 6.38 -4.34 -29.33
N ALA A 257 5.36 -4.56 -28.50
CA ALA A 257 5.42 -5.53 -27.42
C ALA A 257 4.93 -6.93 -27.83
N PHE A 258 3.93 -7.00 -28.72
CA PHE A 258 3.27 -8.27 -29.08
C PHE A 258 3.46 -8.68 -30.54
N GLY A 259 4.01 -7.81 -31.39
CA GLY A 259 4.13 -8.05 -32.83
C GLY A 259 2.78 -8.11 -33.54
N VAL A 260 1.73 -7.56 -32.91
CA VAL A 260 0.36 -7.51 -33.43
C VAL A 260 0.17 -6.20 -34.16
N ASP A 261 -0.20 -6.27 -35.44
CA ASP A 261 -0.45 -5.08 -36.25
C ASP A 261 -1.92 -4.67 -36.17
N SER A 262 -2.30 -4.10 -35.04
CA SER A 262 -3.64 -3.50 -34.89
C SER A 262 -3.73 -2.22 -35.71
N ASP A 263 -4.90 -1.99 -36.29
CA ASP A 263 -5.20 -0.75 -37.02
C ASP A 263 -6.18 0.11 -36.22
N SER A 264 -5.93 0.25 -34.91
CA SER A 264 -6.81 0.96 -33.99
C SER A 264 -7.02 2.39 -34.43
N LEU A 265 -5.99 3.02 -35.02
CA LEU A 265 -6.04 4.38 -35.56
C LEU A 265 -7.13 4.59 -36.62
N ASN A 266 -7.37 3.61 -37.51
CA ASN A 266 -8.42 3.71 -38.54
C ASN A 266 -9.69 2.93 -38.20
N ASN A 267 -9.57 1.85 -37.41
CA ASN A 267 -10.67 0.96 -37.05
C ASN A 267 -10.80 0.81 -35.53
N ARG A 268 -11.62 1.67 -34.93
CA ARG A 268 -11.94 1.63 -33.49
C ARG A 268 -12.79 0.42 -33.08
N GLN A 269 -13.31 -0.36 -34.02
CA GLN A 269 -14.04 -1.60 -33.74
C GLN A 269 -13.17 -2.85 -33.82
N ASP A 270 -11.85 -2.68 -34.00
CA ASP A 270 -10.93 -3.81 -33.95
C ASP A 270 -11.14 -4.61 -32.64
N LYS A 271 -11.27 -5.93 -32.79
CA LYS A 271 -11.51 -6.86 -31.69
C LYS A 271 -10.41 -6.73 -30.65
N GLU A 272 -9.18 -6.48 -31.09
CA GLU A 272 -8.01 -6.33 -30.21
C GLU A 272 -8.06 -5.01 -29.42
N PHE A 273 -8.54 -3.92 -30.03
CA PHE A 273 -8.73 -2.63 -29.38
C PHE A 273 -9.83 -2.66 -28.30
N ARG A 274 -10.96 -3.33 -28.59
CA ARG A 274 -12.09 -3.47 -27.64
C ARG A 274 -11.84 -4.45 -26.50
N THR A 275 -10.96 -5.44 -26.68
CA THR A 275 -10.65 -6.40 -25.60
C THR A 275 -9.83 -5.73 -24.49
N ILE A 276 -9.08 -4.67 -24.80
CA ILE A 276 -8.17 -4.00 -23.88
C ILE A 276 -8.79 -2.71 -23.29
N ASN A 277 -9.56 -1.98 -24.08
CA ASN A 277 -10.39 -0.89 -23.59
C ASN A 277 -11.74 -1.45 -23.14
N TRP A 278 -11.91 -1.66 -21.85
CA TRP A 278 -13.12 -2.15 -21.19
C TRP A 278 -14.34 -1.22 -21.40
N GLN A 279 -14.85 -1.15 -22.63
CA GLN A 279 -16.13 -0.56 -23.02
C GLN A 279 -17.05 -1.62 -23.62
#